data_AF-A0A261R9F7-F1
#
_entry.id   AF-A0A261R9F7-F1
#
_cell.length_a   1.000
_cell.length_b   1.000
_cell.length_c   1.000
_cell.angle_alpha   90.00
_cell.angle_beta   90.00
_cell.angle_gamma   90.00
#
_symmetry.space_group_name_H-M   'P 1'
#
loop_
_entity.id
_entity.type
_entity.pdbx_description
1 polymer ?
#
loop_
_entity_poly.entity_id
_entity_poly.type
_entity_poly.pdbx_seq_one_letter_code
_entity_poly.pdbx_strand_id
1 'polypeptide(L)'
;MASTLRTTRSRQKELEQLSPFELKDFLINLARDREKTSTAIMLNAGRGNPNWIATEPREAFFLLGHFAMSEARRVFDYGIMAGLPAKPGIARRLRAFIRENRDAPGAAFLDSVLAYGKKKGFDPDAWIHELVDSVVGDNYPVPDRMLVHTEQVVHDYLMKEMCDGRPPKGKFDLFAVEGGTAAMCYIFDSLQQNGLLKQGDKVALFLPTFTPYIEISRLERFNFQIVPINASSLRADGTHDWHYPADEIAKLADPKIRMAVTVNPSNPPSVAFSPVEMRQIIGIIRKNPDLILVTDDVYGTFVPDFRSLMAEVPANTICVYSFSKNFGCTGWRLGVIAIHEDNRMDRLIANLPNRERRRLHERYGALTLEPEKLKLIDRMVADSRDVALNHTAGLSLPQQVQMALFALSHLLDRKDSYKQLTMKLVHDRRDALWRGLGLPLPPEDKQRAWYYVELDFMVWAHNTYGDEFCDYMRRNYEPVDFLFRLAEKSGVVLMDGGGFGGPPWSIRASLANLNEADYASIGQAMVEAANEYVAAWQAGEKVQSGPHGVVPQLGVGGQPAPADRKVASDQPPPEPVATRSAKKAGKKAAGKAVGKAAKGAVKKASKKAPGKAAR
;
A
#
# COMPACT_ATOMS: atom_id res chain seq x y z
N MET A 1 0.58 -5.44 -43.80
CA MET A 1 -0.38 -4.92 -42.82
C MET A 1 0.30 -3.87 -41.96
N ALA A 2 0.08 -2.58 -42.26
CA ALA A 2 0.50 -1.51 -41.35
C ALA A 2 -0.16 -1.73 -39.98
N SER A 3 0.59 -1.56 -38.89
CA SER A 3 0.07 -1.59 -37.54
C SER A 3 -1.00 -0.49 -37.39
N THR A 4 -2.28 -0.86 -37.50
CA THR A 4 -3.45 0.02 -37.39
C THR A 4 -3.73 0.46 -35.94
N LEU A 5 -2.67 0.70 -35.16
CA LEU A 5 -2.82 1.33 -33.86
C LEU A 5 -3.09 2.82 -34.06
N ARG A 6 -4.02 3.35 -33.27
CA ARG A 6 -4.30 4.79 -33.18
C ARG A 6 -3.09 5.53 -32.63
N THR A 7 -2.34 4.89 -31.73
CA THR A 7 -1.15 5.47 -31.12
C THR A 7 0.08 5.29 -32.03
N THR A 8 0.73 6.39 -32.40
CA THR A 8 1.96 6.37 -33.22
C THR A 8 3.17 5.94 -32.39
N ARG A 9 4.23 5.44 -33.04
CA ARG A 9 5.49 5.05 -32.38
C ARG A 9 6.15 6.22 -31.66
N SER A 10 6.13 7.42 -32.27
CA SER A 10 6.64 8.63 -31.62
C SER A 10 5.89 8.93 -30.32
N ARG A 11 4.57 8.75 -30.31
CA ARG A 11 3.76 8.97 -29.12
C ARG A 11 4.00 7.90 -28.05
N GLN A 12 4.18 6.64 -28.45
CA GLN A 12 4.56 5.56 -27.54
C GLN A 12 5.89 5.87 -26.83
N LYS A 13 6.90 6.33 -27.57
CA LYS A 13 8.21 6.72 -27.02
C LYS A 13 8.14 7.85 -26.00
N GLU A 14 7.24 8.82 -26.21
CA GLU A 14 6.98 9.87 -25.22
C GLU A 14 6.32 9.30 -23.95
N LEU A 15 5.33 8.42 -24.13
CA LEU A 15 4.55 7.84 -23.03
C LEU A 15 5.34 6.82 -22.21
N GLU A 16 6.35 6.17 -22.78
CA GLU A 16 7.28 5.27 -22.09
C GLU A 16 8.09 5.97 -20.97
N GLN A 17 8.19 7.31 -20.99
CA GLN A 17 8.85 8.07 -19.93
C GLN A 17 7.99 8.23 -18.67
N LEU A 18 6.69 7.92 -18.74
CA LEU A 18 5.79 7.99 -17.60
C LEU A 18 6.05 6.83 -16.63
N SER A 19 5.65 6.99 -15.37
CA SER A 19 5.63 5.85 -14.46
C SER A 19 4.69 4.76 -15.03
N PRO A 20 4.95 3.46 -14.76
CA PRO A 20 4.08 2.40 -15.21
C PRO A 20 2.62 2.60 -14.81
N PHE A 21 2.36 3.27 -13.68
CA PHE A 21 1.01 3.53 -13.19
C PHE A 21 0.26 4.55 -14.04
N GLU A 22 0.93 5.62 -14.45
CA GLU A 22 0.38 6.66 -15.33
C GLU A 22 0.22 6.13 -16.77
N LEU A 23 1.21 5.38 -17.29
CA LEU A 23 1.11 4.72 -18.59
C LEU A 23 -0.09 3.77 -18.62
N LYS A 24 -0.29 2.98 -17.57
CA LYS A 24 -1.44 2.08 -17.43
C LYS A 24 -2.77 2.84 -17.44
N ASP A 25 -2.86 4.03 -16.84
CA ASP A 25 -4.10 4.84 -16.90
C ASP A 25 -4.38 5.35 -18.31
N PHE A 26 -3.35 5.64 -19.11
CA PHE A 26 -3.51 5.90 -20.55
C PHE A 26 -4.05 4.68 -21.30
N LEU A 27 -3.48 3.49 -21.06
CA LEU A 27 -3.93 2.24 -21.66
C LEU A 27 -5.39 1.89 -21.31
N ILE A 28 -5.84 2.19 -20.08
CA ILE A 28 -7.24 2.03 -19.68
C ILE A 28 -8.16 2.88 -20.55
N ASN A 29 -7.78 4.13 -20.84
CA ASN A 29 -8.62 4.99 -21.68
C ASN A 29 -8.71 4.47 -23.11
N LEU A 30 -7.62 3.94 -23.67
CA LEU A 30 -7.63 3.27 -24.98
C LEU A 30 -8.53 2.03 -25.00
N ALA A 31 -8.44 1.18 -23.97
CA ALA A 31 -9.26 -0.03 -23.88
C ALA A 31 -10.75 0.29 -23.71
N ARG A 32 -11.11 1.34 -22.96
CA ARG A 32 -12.50 1.82 -22.82
C ARG A 32 -13.11 2.30 -24.14
N ASP A 33 -12.32 2.92 -25.00
CA ASP A 33 -12.82 3.36 -26.30
C ASP A 33 -13.18 2.17 -27.21
N ARG A 34 -12.56 1.00 -27.00
CA ARG A 34 -12.94 -0.24 -27.67
C ARG A 34 -14.22 -0.85 -27.12
N GLU A 35 -14.43 -0.81 -25.81
CA GLU A 35 -15.67 -1.27 -25.15
C GLU A 35 -16.90 -0.51 -25.66
N LYS A 36 -16.73 0.74 -26.13
CA LYS A 36 -17.80 1.51 -26.79
C LYS A 36 -18.13 1.01 -28.20
N THR A 37 -17.21 0.32 -28.87
CA THR A 37 -17.34 -0.11 -30.28
C THR A 37 -17.42 -1.63 -30.46
N SER A 38 -17.33 -2.40 -29.37
CA SER A 38 -17.32 -3.87 -29.34
C SER A 38 -18.07 -4.40 -28.13
N THR A 39 -18.57 -5.63 -28.17
CA THR A 39 -19.16 -6.33 -27.02
C THR A 39 -18.10 -6.86 -26.02
N ALA A 40 -16.81 -6.64 -26.29
CA ALA A 40 -15.71 -7.10 -25.45
C ALA A 40 -15.56 -6.22 -24.18
N ILE A 41 -15.63 -6.86 -23.01
CA ILE A 41 -15.40 -6.23 -21.70
C ILE A 41 -13.90 -5.99 -21.51
N MET A 42 -13.52 -4.82 -20.96
CA MET A 42 -12.12 -4.52 -20.67
C MET A 42 -11.55 -5.44 -19.57
N LEU A 43 -10.42 -6.08 -19.87
CA LEU A 43 -9.70 -6.94 -18.93
C LEU A 43 -8.43 -6.23 -18.44
N ASN A 44 -8.48 -5.67 -17.23
CA ASN A 44 -7.35 -4.94 -16.67
C ASN A 44 -6.63 -5.79 -15.62
N ALA A 45 -5.59 -6.53 -16.00
CA ALA A 45 -4.70 -7.25 -15.07
C ALA A 45 -3.49 -6.39 -14.62
N GLY A 46 -3.42 -5.11 -15.02
CA GLY A 46 -2.42 -4.17 -14.52
C GLY A 46 -2.66 -3.73 -13.06
N ARG A 47 -3.84 -3.99 -12.49
CA ARG A 47 -4.16 -3.60 -11.12
C ARG A 47 -3.85 -4.71 -10.12
N GLY A 48 -2.84 -4.53 -9.26
CA GLY A 48 -2.52 -5.46 -8.16
C GLY A 48 -3.48 -5.39 -6.95
N ASN A 49 -4.78 -5.19 -7.17
CA ASN A 49 -5.80 -5.15 -6.11
C ASN A 49 -6.55 -6.48 -6.06
N PRO A 50 -6.53 -7.25 -4.95
CA PRO A 50 -7.29 -8.49 -4.83
C PRO A 50 -8.77 -8.30 -5.17
N ASN A 51 -9.37 -9.30 -5.83
CA ASN A 51 -10.82 -9.44 -5.95
C ASN A 51 -11.42 -10.49 -5.00
N TRP A 52 -10.64 -10.95 -4.02
CA TRP A 52 -11.12 -11.70 -2.85
C TRP A 52 -10.99 -10.85 -1.59
N ILE A 53 -11.69 -11.25 -0.53
CA ILE A 53 -11.61 -10.66 0.81
C ILE A 53 -11.73 -11.76 1.88
N ALA A 54 -11.07 -11.56 3.03
CA ALA A 54 -11.29 -12.38 4.23
C ALA A 54 -12.57 -11.94 4.96
N THR A 55 -13.66 -12.70 4.85
CA THR A 55 -14.99 -12.30 5.36
C THR A 55 -15.12 -12.47 6.88
N GLU A 56 -14.76 -13.63 7.43
CA GLU A 56 -14.91 -13.96 8.86
C GLU A 56 -14.36 -12.87 9.82
N PRO A 57 -13.11 -12.36 9.68
CA PRO A 57 -12.60 -11.29 10.55
C PRO A 57 -13.27 -9.93 10.33
N ARG A 58 -13.95 -9.70 9.19
CA ARG A 58 -14.75 -8.48 8.94
C ARG A 58 -16.14 -8.60 9.56
N GLU A 59 -16.77 -9.77 9.44
CA GLU A 59 -18.04 -10.06 10.11
C GLU A 59 -17.91 -9.91 11.62
N ALA A 60 -16.82 -10.44 12.18
CA ALA A 60 -16.48 -10.26 13.59
C ALA A 60 -16.25 -8.80 13.98
N PHE A 61 -15.63 -7.99 13.11
CA PHE A 61 -15.46 -6.55 13.33
C PHE A 61 -16.82 -5.84 13.44
N PHE A 62 -17.77 -6.12 12.53
CA PHE A 62 -19.10 -5.52 12.57
C PHE A 62 -19.91 -5.98 13.79
N LEU A 63 -19.86 -7.27 14.12
CA LEU A 63 -20.54 -7.81 15.29
C LEU A 63 -19.99 -7.23 16.60
N LEU A 64 -18.66 -7.05 16.69
CA LEU A 64 -18.01 -6.36 17.79
C LEU A 64 -18.46 -4.90 17.88
N GLY A 65 -18.62 -4.21 16.75
CA GLY A 65 -19.18 -2.86 16.70
C GLY A 65 -20.60 -2.78 17.26
N HIS A 66 -21.47 -3.74 16.94
CA HIS A 66 -22.81 -3.82 17.56
C HIS A 66 -22.75 -4.01 19.07
N PHE A 67 -21.86 -4.90 19.55
CA PHE A 67 -21.65 -5.06 20.99
C PHE A 67 -21.14 -3.76 21.62
N ALA A 68 -20.15 -3.10 21.01
CA ALA A 68 -19.60 -1.84 21.49
C ALA A 68 -20.66 -0.74 21.64
N MET A 69 -21.56 -0.65 20.66
CA MET A 69 -22.69 0.28 20.71
C MET A 69 -23.71 -0.05 21.80
N SER A 70 -23.85 -1.32 22.20
CA SER A 70 -24.66 -1.70 23.36
C SER A 70 -23.98 -1.35 24.69
N GLU A 71 -22.65 -1.47 24.75
CA GLU A 71 -21.85 -1.13 25.93
C GLU A 71 -21.76 0.38 26.17
N ALA A 72 -21.68 1.17 25.11
CA ALA A 72 -21.78 2.63 25.15
C ALA A 72 -23.12 3.08 25.77
N ARG A 73 -24.25 2.53 25.27
CA ARG A 73 -25.61 2.85 25.76
C ARG A 73 -25.86 2.39 27.19
N ARG A 74 -25.16 1.34 27.63
CA ARG A 74 -25.23 0.86 29.02
C ARG A 74 -24.70 1.89 30.02
N VAL A 75 -23.81 2.79 29.61
CA VAL A 75 -23.29 3.87 30.48
C VAL A 75 -24.30 5.00 30.62
N PHE A 76 -24.79 5.53 29.49
CA PHE A 76 -26.00 6.34 29.40
C PHE A 76 -26.55 6.27 27.97
N ASP A 77 -27.84 6.56 27.80
CA ASP A 77 -28.50 6.54 26.50
C ASP A 77 -29.51 7.70 26.38
N TYR A 78 -29.19 8.65 25.51
CA TYR A 78 -30.07 9.74 25.09
C TYR A 78 -30.52 9.59 23.62
N GLY A 79 -30.62 8.36 23.13
CA GLY A 79 -31.05 8.00 21.78
C GLY A 79 -29.93 8.10 20.74
N ILE A 80 -29.51 9.33 20.43
CA ILE A 80 -28.44 9.61 19.45
C ILE A 80 -27.06 9.84 20.11
N MET A 81 -27.02 9.81 21.44
CA MET A 81 -25.82 10.07 22.25
C MET A 81 -25.74 9.04 23.36
N ALA A 82 -24.56 8.45 23.53
CA ALA A 82 -24.28 7.40 24.52
C ALA A 82 -22.93 7.66 25.20
N GLY A 83 -22.63 6.91 26.27
CA GLY A 83 -21.36 7.00 26.96
C GLY A 83 -20.24 6.20 26.28
N LEU A 84 -19.07 6.16 26.93
CA LEU A 84 -17.92 5.35 26.51
C LEU A 84 -18.03 3.92 27.09
N PRO A 85 -17.68 2.85 26.36
CA PRO A 85 -17.72 1.49 26.89
C PRO A 85 -16.93 1.31 28.20
N ALA A 86 -17.58 0.77 29.25
CA ALA A 86 -16.95 0.62 30.57
C ALA A 86 -16.23 -0.73 30.73
N LYS A 87 -14.94 -0.69 31.10
CA LYS A 87 -14.08 -1.88 31.28
C LYS A 87 -14.60 -2.95 32.26
N PRO A 88 -15.06 -2.64 33.49
CA PRO A 88 -15.34 -3.67 34.48
C PRO A 88 -16.43 -4.67 34.05
N GLY A 89 -16.08 -5.95 34.00
CA GLY A 89 -16.95 -7.07 33.63
C GLY A 89 -17.32 -7.16 32.15
N ILE A 90 -16.65 -6.41 31.27
CA ILE A 90 -16.96 -6.35 29.84
C ILE A 90 -16.74 -7.69 29.13
N ALA A 91 -15.72 -8.47 29.53
CA ALA A 91 -15.46 -9.78 28.92
C ALA A 91 -16.59 -10.77 29.19
N ARG A 92 -17.18 -10.72 30.40
CA ARG A 92 -18.36 -11.53 30.74
C ARG A 92 -19.58 -11.12 29.92
N ARG A 93 -19.78 -9.81 29.70
CA ARG A 93 -20.89 -9.28 28.89
C ARG A 93 -20.73 -9.66 27.42
N LEU A 94 -19.51 -9.56 26.86
CA LEU A 94 -19.25 -10.01 25.49
C LEU A 94 -19.55 -11.52 25.34
N ARG A 95 -19.13 -12.37 26.29
CA ARG A 95 -19.47 -13.79 26.26
C ARG A 95 -20.99 -14.04 26.31
N ALA A 96 -21.74 -13.24 27.07
CA ALA A 96 -23.20 -13.35 27.09
C ALA A 96 -23.80 -12.94 25.75
N PHE A 97 -23.37 -11.80 25.21
CA PHE A 97 -23.77 -11.30 23.90
C PHE A 97 -23.50 -12.33 22.79
N ILE A 98 -22.33 -12.95 22.77
CA ILE A 98 -22.00 -14.00 21.78
C ILE A 98 -22.92 -15.21 21.93
N ARG A 99 -23.25 -15.65 23.16
CA ARG A 99 -24.20 -16.76 23.37
C ARG A 99 -25.60 -16.45 22.85
N GLU A 100 -26.06 -15.22 23.06
CA GLU A 100 -27.36 -14.73 22.58
C GLU A 100 -27.39 -14.56 21.05
N ASN A 101 -26.23 -14.28 20.45
CA ASN A 101 -26.05 -14.06 19.02
C ASN A 101 -25.22 -15.17 18.35
N ARG A 102 -25.31 -16.41 18.84
CA ARG A 102 -24.41 -17.51 18.43
C ARG A 102 -24.45 -17.83 16.93
N ASP A 103 -25.59 -17.56 16.30
CA ASP A 103 -25.85 -17.83 14.89
C ASP A 103 -25.51 -16.61 14.00
N ALA A 104 -25.07 -15.49 14.60
CA ALA A 104 -24.65 -14.31 13.85
C ALA A 104 -23.28 -14.53 13.17
N PRO A 105 -23.09 -14.03 11.94
CA PRO A 105 -21.78 -14.06 11.29
C PRO A 105 -20.68 -13.44 12.16
N GLY A 106 -19.53 -14.12 12.27
CA GLY A 106 -18.41 -13.72 13.11
C GLY A 106 -18.51 -14.08 14.61
N ALA A 107 -19.65 -14.57 15.12
CA ALA A 107 -19.82 -14.89 16.55
C ALA A 107 -18.86 -15.99 17.04
N ALA A 108 -18.76 -17.10 16.29
CA ALA A 108 -17.84 -18.19 16.60
C ALA A 108 -16.36 -17.75 16.57
N PHE A 109 -16.02 -16.86 15.64
CA PHE A 109 -14.69 -16.27 15.56
C PHE A 109 -14.41 -15.38 16.78
N LEU A 110 -15.34 -14.49 17.17
CA LEU A 110 -15.19 -13.66 18.37
C LEU A 110 -15.04 -14.49 19.66
N ASP A 111 -15.71 -15.64 19.77
CA ASP A 111 -15.49 -16.55 20.91
C ASP A 111 -14.07 -17.11 20.91
N SER A 112 -13.53 -17.42 19.73
CA SER A 112 -12.13 -17.85 19.58
C SER A 112 -11.14 -16.73 19.89
N VAL A 113 -11.47 -15.47 19.58
CA VAL A 113 -10.69 -14.27 19.95
C VAL A 113 -10.63 -14.08 21.47
N LEU A 114 -11.75 -14.29 22.18
CA LEU A 114 -11.80 -14.33 23.64
C LEU A 114 -10.90 -15.44 24.21
N ALA A 115 -10.99 -16.64 23.64
CA ALA A 115 -10.20 -17.79 24.05
C ALA A 115 -8.69 -17.59 23.81
N TYR A 116 -8.32 -16.91 22.73
CA TYR A 116 -6.93 -16.55 22.44
C TYR A 116 -6.35 -15.65 23.54
N GLY A 117 -7.04 -14.57 23.91
CA GLY A 117 -6.58 -13.66 24.97
C GLY A 117 -6.37 -14.38 26.31
N LYS A 118 -7.29 -15.29 26.66
CA LYS A 118 -7.13 -16.17 27.84
C LYS A 118 -5.89 -17.05 27.72
N LYS A 119 -5.65 -17.68 26.57
CA LYS A 119 -4.46 -18.52 26.33
C LYS A 119 -3.16 -17.71 26.43
N LYS A 120 -3.19 -16.44 26.04
CA LYS A 120 -2.07 -15.51 26.16
C LYS A 120 -1.82 -15.00 27.58
N GLY A 121 -2.74 -15.26 28.51
CA GLY A 121 -2.65 -14.73 29.87
C GLY A 121 -3.01 -13.26 29.98
N PHE A 122 -3.74 -12.71 29.02
CA PHE A 122 -4.26 -11.34 29.11
C PHE A 122 -5.32 -11.23 30.20
N ASP A 123 -5.39 -10.07 30.85
CA ASP A 123 -6.55 -9.72 31.67
C ASP A 123 -7.79 -9.69 30.76
N PRO A 124 -8.83 -10.51 31.01
CA PRO A 124 -9.95 -10.62 30.08
C PRO A 124 -10.66 -9.29 29.84
N ASP A 125 -10.85 -8.49 30.89
CA ASP A 125 -11.55 -7.21 30.76
C ASP A 125 -10.67 -6.17 30.06
N ALA A 126 -9.35 -6.13 30.29
CA ALA A 126 -8.44 -5.26 29.55
C ALA A 126 -8.39 -5.63 28.06
N TRP A 127 -8.30 -6.92 27.75
CA TRP A 127 -8.28 -7.40 26.36
C TRP A 127 -9.54 -6.99 25.60
N ILE A 128 -10.71 -7.26 26.19
CA ILE A 128 -11.97 -6.96 25.53
C ILE A 128 -12.29 -5.47 25.54
N HIS A 129 -11.93 -4.74 26.60
CA HIS A 129 -12.07 -3.29 26.61
C HIS A 129 -11.21 -2.63 25.52
N GLU A 130 -9.95 -3.05 25.34
CA GLU A 130 -9.09 -2.53 24.26
C GLU A 130 -9.77 -2.69 22.90
N LEU A 131 -10.30 -3.88 22.57
CA LEU A 131 -10.99 -4.10 21.29
C LEU A 131 -12.29 -3.30 21.15
N VAL A 132 -13.09 -3.23 22.22
CA VAL A 132 -14.43 -2.65 22.20
C VAL A 132 -14.40 -1.12 22.19
N ASP A 133 -13.54 -0.51 22.99
CA ASP A 133 -13.32 0.94 22.99
C ASP A 133 -12.72 1.36 21.64
N SER A 134 -11.73 0.60 21.17
CA SER A 134 -11.03 0.92 19.93
C SER A 134 -11.89 0.80 18.66
N VAL A 135 -12.87 -0.10 18.62
CA VAL A 135 -13.78 -0.20 17.45
C VAL A 135 -14.74 0.99 17.37
N VAL A 136 -15.05 1.65 18.51
CA VAL A 136 -15.83 2.90 18.53
C VAL A 136 -14.98 4.05 17.98
N GLY A 137 -13.70 4.10 18.36
CA GLY A 137 -12.79 5.18 17.93
C GLY A 137 -13.07 6.49 18.66
N ASP A 138 -13.43 6.41 19.94
CA ASP A 138 -13.78 7.54 20.81
C ASP A 138 -12.59 8.11 21.61
N ASN A 139 -11.42 7.46 21.52
CA ASN A 139 -10.16 7.89 22.14
C ASN A 139 -9.02 8.05 21.12
N TYR A 140 -7.97 8.77 21.53
CA TYR A 140 -6.69 8.75 20.82
C TYR A 140 -5.95 7.40 21.05
N PRO A 141 -5.11 6.95 20.10
CA PRO A 141 -4.26 5.78 20.29
C PRO A 141 -3.32 5.94 21.48
N VAL A 142 -3.37 5.00 22.42
CA VAL A 142 -2.43 4.93 23.56
C VAL A 142 -2.01 3.48 23.81
N PRO A 143 -0.71 3.15 23.74
CA PRO A 143 0.40 4.01 23.31
C PRO A 143 0.27 4.52 21.86
N ASP A 144 0.90 5.66 21.56
CA ASP A 144 0.86 6.31 20.23
C ASP A 144 1.34 5.36 19.12
N ARG A 145 2.30 4.48 19.43
CA ARG A 145 2.94 3.57 18.48
C ARG A 145 2.02 2.42 18.04
N MET A 146 1.42 1.72 19.00
CA MET A 146 0.50 0.62 18.78
C MET A 146 -0.20 0.25 20.10
N LEU A 147 -1.46 -0.19 20.03
CA LEU A 147 -2.20 -0.69 21.18
C LEU A 147 -1.54 -1.94 21.79
N VAL A 148 -1.63 -2.09 23.11
CA VAL A 148 -0.80 -3.04 23.88
C VAL A 148 -1.08 -4.51 23.54
N HIS A 149 -2.34 -4.93 23.50
CA HIS A 149 -2.67 -6.32 23.20
C HIS A 149 -2.66 -6.57 21.69
N THR A 150 -3.10 -5.58 20.91
CA THR A 150 -3.06 -5.61 19.44
C THR A 150 -1.64 -5.78 18.91
N GLU A 151 -0.65 -5.08 19.48
CA GLU A 151 0.77 -5.25 19.13
C GLU A 151 1.21 -6.70 19.34
N GLN A 152 0.86 -7.31 20.46
CA GLN A 152 1.23 -8.70 20.76
C GLN A 152 0.57 -9.71 19.81
N VAL A 153 -0.68 -9.47 19.42
CA VAL A 153 -1.41 -10.28 18.42
C VAL A 153 -0.74 -10.18 17.06
N VAL A 154 -0.43 -8.96 16.61
CA VAL A 154 0.20 -8.76 15.30
C VAL A 154 1.64 -9.26 15.30
N HIS A 155 2.36 -9.12 16.43
CA HIS A 155 3.69 -9.70 16.62
C HIS A 155 3.67 -11.22 16.43
N ASP A 156 2.77 -11.92 17.13
CA ASP A 156 2.57 -13.37 16.98
C ASP A 156 2.34 -13.77 15.51
N TYR A 157 1.51 -13.00 14.81
CA TYR A 157 1.21 -13.22 13.41
C TYR A 157 2.45 -13.07 12.52
N LEU A 158 3.26 -12.03 12.74
CA LEU A 158 4.53 -11.88 12.02
C LEU A 158 5.50 -13.01 12.37
N MET A 159 5.54 -13.47 13.62
CA MET A 159 6.42 -14.60 14.00
C MET A 159 5.99 -15.89 13.30
N LYS A 160 4.69 -16.08 13.07
CA LYS A 160 4.18 -17.20 12.27
C LYS A 160 4.53 -17.04 10.79
N GLU A 161 4.14 -15.94 10.16
CA GLU A 161 4.16 -15.82 8.70
C GLU A 161 5.49 -15.32 8.13
N MET A 162 6.20 -14.43 8.83
CA MET A 162 7.47 -13.86 8.35
C MET A 162 8.70 -14.59 8.91
N CYS A 163 8.57 -15.21 10.09
CA CYS A 163 9.65 -15.98 10.71
C CYS A 163 9.47 -17.50 10.57
N ASP A 164 8.54 -17.97 9.74
CA ASP A 164 8.26 -19.41 9.55
C ASP A 164 8.02 -20.13 10.89
N GLY A 165 7.28 -19.49 11.81
CA GLY A 165 7.04 -20.01 13.17
C GLY A 165 8.30 -20.15 14.05
N ARG A 166 9.46 -19.72 13.56
CA ARG A 166 10.79 -19.86 14.20
C ARG A 166 11.42 -18.48 14.40
N PRO A 167 10.89 -17.70 15.36
CA PRO A 167 11.37 -16.34 15.60
C PRO A 167 12.81 -16.32 16.15
N PRO A 168 13.61 -15.29 15.84
CA PRO A 168 14.91 -15.10 16.47
C PRO A 168 14.76 -14.79 17.98
N LYS A 169 15.86 -14.88 18.73
CA LYS A 169 15.89 -14.51 20.15
C LYS A 169 15.65 -13.00 20.31
N GLY A 170 14.75 -12.64 21.23
CA GLY A 170 14.36 -11.25 21.51
C GLY A 170 12.93 -11.00 21.03
N LYS A 171 12.54 -9.74 20.93
CA LYS A 171 11.25 -9.33 20.37
C LYS A 171 11.40 -8.21 19.34
N PHE A 172 10.34 -8.03 18.55
CA PHE A 172 10.19 -6.91 17.64
C PHE A 172 9.21 -5.93 18.25
N ASP A 173 9.60 -4.66 18.29
CA ASP A 173 8.67 -3.57 18.56
C ASP A 173 7.97 -3.24 17.23
N LEU A 174 6.67 -2.97 17.27
CA LEU A 174 5.85 -2.72 16.07
C LEU A 174 5.27 -1.31 16.07
N PHE A 175 5.28 -0.64 14.92
CA PHE A 175 4.56 0.62 14.70
C PHE A 175 3.44 0.38 13.67
N ALA A 176 2.18 0.52 14.10
CA ALA A 176 1.02 0.43 13.22
C ALA A 176 0.89 1.69 12.35
N VAL A 177 0.78 1.50 11.03
CA VAL A 177 0.84 2.57 10.02
C VAL A 177 -0.18 2.32 8.88
N GLU A 178 -0.41 3.35 8.06
CA GLU A 178 -1.41 3.40 6.99
C GLU A 178 -1.00 2.58 5.73
N GLY A 179 -0.68 1.30 5.95
CA GLY A 179 -0.15 0.36 4.97
C GLY A 179 1.36 0.53 4.74
N GLY A 180 1.94 -0.36 3.92
CA GLY A 180 3.36 -0.27 3.53
C GLY A 180 3.73 1.04 2.83
N THR A 181 2.74 1.70 2.22
CA THR A 181 2.88 3.04 1.63
C THR A 181 3.34 4.09 2.65
N ALA A 182 2.63 4.23 3.76
CA ALA A 182 3.02 5.16 4.82
C ALA A 182 4.29 4.70 5.52
N ALA A 183 4.45 3.39 5.71
CA ALA A 183 5.64 2.80 6.30
C ALA A 183 6.93 3.29 5.60
N MET A 184 6.98 3.19 4.27
CA MET A 184 8.16 3.60 3.51
C MET A 184 8.40 5.11 3.56
N CYS A 185 7.34 5.93 3.53
CA CYS A 185 7.49 7.37 3.74
C CYS A 185 8.14 7.68 5.09
N TYR A 186 7.68 7.05 6.17
CA TYR A 186 8.20 7.27 7.53
C TYR A 186 9.62 6.72 7.69
N ILE A 187 9.93 5.55 7.13
CA ILE A 187 11.27 4.98 7.19
C ILE A 187 12.29 5.90 6.50
N PHE A 188 12.03 6.29 5.26
CA PHE A 188 12.96 7.14 4.51
C PHE A 188 13.15 8.50 5.19
N ASP A 189 12.07 9.13 5.64
CA ASP A 189 12.14 10.41 6.34
C ASP A 189 12.89 10.30 7.66
N SER A 190 12.51 9.37 8.54
CA SER A 190 13.15 9.20 9.85
C SER A 190 14.61 8.78 9.75
N LEU A 191 15.00 7.93 8.81
CA LEU A 191 16.42 7.59 8.61
C LEU A 191 17.23 8.85 8.23
N GLN A 192 16.67 9.75 7.42
CA GLN A 192 17.29 11.03 7.09
C GLN A 192 17.30 12.00 8.29
N GLN A 193 16.16 12.20 8.96
CA GLN A 193 16.04 13.10 10.11
C GLN A 193 16.97 12.70 11.25
N ASN A 194 17.23 11.39 11.40
CA ASN A 194 18.12 10.83 12.42
C ASN A 194 19.58 10.67 11.95
N GLY A 195 19.94 11.19 10.77
CA GLY A 195 21.33 11.23 10.29
C GLY A 195 21.93 9.86 9.94
N LEU A 196 21.08 8.84 9.81
CA LEU A 196 21.47 7.49 9.37
C LEU A 196 21.61 7.42 7.84
N LEU A 197 20.84 8.25 7.14
CA LEU A 197 20.98 8.51 5.71
C LEU A 197 21.16 10.01 5.45
N LYS A 198 21.93 10.33 4.42
CA LYS A 198 22.18 11.69 3.95
C LYS A 198 21.88 11.78 2.47
N GLN A 199 21.60 13.00 2.03
CA GLN A 199 21.42 13.25 0.61
C GLN A 199 22.67 12.80 -0.16
N GLY A 200 22.49 12.05 -1.26
CA GLY A 200 23.60 11.51 -2.06
C GLY A 200 24.21 10.20 -1.55
N ASP A 201 23.78 9.65 -0.42
CA ASP A 201 24.26 8.35 0.04
C ASP A 201 23.93 7.23 -0.98
N LYS A 202 24.75 6.18 -0.99
CA LYS A 202 24.49 5.00 -1.81
C LYS A 202 23.43 4.11 -1.17
N VAL A 203 22.42 3.77 -1.95
CA VAL A 203 21.36 2.83 -1.56
C VAL A 203 21.27 1.71 -2.58
N ALA A 204 21.35 0.47 -2.11
CA ALA A 204 21.12 -0.69 -2.95
C ALA A 204 19.62 -0.94 -3.12
N LEU A 205 19.15 -1.11 -4.36
CA LEU A 205 17.79 -1.52 -4.65
C LEU A 205 17.82 -2.88 -5.35
N PHE A 206 17.11 -3.85 -4.80
CA PHE A 206 16.88 -5.13 -5.48
C PHE A 206 15.87 -4.91 -6.61
N LEU A 207 16.28 -5.10 -7.85
CA LEU A 207 15.50 -4.82 -9.06
C LEU A 207 15.19 -6.11 -9.84
N PRO A 208 14.06 -6.15 -10.55
CA PRO A 208 13.01 -5.13 -10.61
C PRO A 208 12.20 -5.03 -9.30
N THR A 209 11.65 -3.85 -9.02
CA THR A 209 10.95 -3.55 -7.77
C THR A 209 9.76 -2.62 -7.96
N PHE A 210 8.96 -2.45 -6.90
CA PHE A 210 7.85 -1.50 -6.90
C PHE A 210 8.34 -0.07 -7.19
N THR A 211 7.93 0.48 -8.35
CA THR A 211 8.47 1.74 -8.90
C THR A 211 8.57 2.90 -7.91
N PRO A 212 7.61 3.12 -6.98
CA PRO A 212 7.74 4.17 -5.98
C PRO A 212 9.02 4.11 -5.14
N TYR A 213 9.63 2.94 -4.93
CA TYR A 213 10.90 2.85 -4.18
C TYR A 213 12.09 3.39 -4.98
N ILE A 214 12.03 3.29 -6.31
CA ILE A 214 12.99 3.93 -7.23
C ILE A 214 12.75 5.44 -7.23
N GLU A 215 11.50 5.87 -7.37
CA GLU A 215 11.11 7.28 -7.46
C GLU A 215 11.42 8.05 -6.17
N ILE A 216 11.05 7.51 -5.00
CA ILE A 216 11.34 8.09 -3.69
C ILE A 216 12.85 8.30 -3.54
N SER A 217 13.67 7.31 -3.90
CA SER A 217 15.13 7.41 -3.80
C SER A 217 15.72 8.54 -4.65
N ARG A 218 15.05 8.96 -5.73
CA ARG A 218 15.48 10.02 -6.66
C ARG A 218 14.94 11.41 -6.32
N LEU A 219 13.97 11.53 -5.43
CA LEU A 219 13.42 12.85 -5.03
C LEU A 219 14.55 13.75 -4.54
N GLU A 220 14.50 15.06 -4.86
CA GLU A 220 15.54 16.05 -4.55
C GLU A 220 16.08 15.95 -3.11
N ARG A 221 15.17 15.84 -2.14
CA ARG A 221 15.53 15.75 -0.71
C ARG A 221 16.37 14.52 -0.34
N PHE A 222 16.26 13.43 -1.11
CA PHE A 222 17.03 12.20 -0.90
C PHE A 222 18.19 12.11 -1.89
N ASN A 223 17.90 12.21 -3.19
CA ASN A 223 18.87 12.18 -4.29
C ASN A 223 19.94 11.08 -4.10
N PHE A 224 19.51 9.88 -3.75
CA PHE A 224 20.42 8.77 -3.43
C PHE A 224 21.10 8.25 -4.70
N GLN A 225 22.35 7.80 -4.55
CA GLN A 225 23.03 7.05 -5.60
C GLN A 225 22.55 5.59 -5.56
N ILE A 226 21.65 5.23 -6.48
CA ILE A 226 21.10 3.88 -6.57
C ILE A 226 22.17 2.89 -7.07
N VAL A 227 22.40 1.82 -6.30
CA VAL A 227 23.17 0.64 -6.71
C VAL A 227 22.19 -0.49 -7.02
N PRO A 228 21.97 -0.85 -8.30
CA PRO A 228 21.03 -1.91 -8.64
C PRO A 228 21.61 -3.29 -8.30
N ILE A 229 20.80 -4.12 -7.65
CA ILE A 229 21.01 -5.56 -7.45
C ILE A 229 19.98 -6.27 -8.33
N ASN A 230 20.40 -6.74 -9.49
CA ASN A 230 19.49 -7.20 -10.55
C ASN A 230 19.17 -8.70 -10.41
N ALA A 231 17.88 -9.03 -10.47
CA ALA A 231 17.38 -10.39 -10.56
C ALA A 231 17.54 -10.92 -12.00
N SER A 232 18.78 -11.08 -12.46
CA SER A 232 19.12 -11.40 -13.85
C SER A 232 19.48 -12.86 -14.09
N SER A 233 19.19 -13.76 -13.15
CA SER A 233 19.42 -15.19 -13.33
C SER A 233 18.49 -15.77 -14.39
N LEU A 234 19.06 -16.65 -15.21
CA LEU A 234 18.40 -17.32 -16.33
C LEU A 234 18.48 -18.83 -16.14
N ARG A 235 17.41 -19.52 -16.55
CA ARG A 235 17.38 -20.98 -16.69
C ARG A 235 18.19 -21.42 -17.91
N ALA A 236 18.40 -22.72 -18.01
CA ALA A 236 19.11 -23.35 -19.14
C ALA A 236 18.44 -23.10 -20.50
N ASP A 237 17.14 -22.83 -20.52
CA ASP A 237 16.36 -22.48 -21.73
C ASP A 237 16.33 -20.97 -22.02
N GLY A 238 17.13 -20.17 -21.32
CA GLY A 238 17.19 -18.72 -21.48
C GLY A 238 16.04 -17.95 -20.83
N THR A 239 15.09 -18.61 -20.16
CA THR A 239 13.99 -17.93 -19.46
C THR A 239 14.41 -17.40 -18.10
N HIS A 240 13.84 -16.27 -17.69
CA HIS A 240 14.10 -15.68 -16.37
C HIS A 240 13.55 -16.56 -15.24
N ASP A 241 14.42 -16.94 -14.29
CA ASP A 241 13.98 -17.46 -12.99
C ASP A 241 13.78 -16.33 -11.95
N TRP A 242 14.35 -15.16 -12.23
CA TRP A 242 14.29 -13.94 -11.42
C TRP A 242 14.97 -14.08 -10.05
N HIS A 243 15.98 -14.94 -9.98
CA HIS A 243 16.94 -14.94 -8.89
C HIS A 243 18.07 -13.94 -9.15
N TYR A 244 18.73 -13.54 -8.08
CA TYR A 244 19.88 -12.64 -8.01
C TYR A 244 21.17 -13.46 -8.09
N PRO A 245 21.97 -13.31 -9.16
CA PRO A 245 23.29 -13.91 -9.24
C PRO A 245 24.22 -13.52 -8.09
N ALA A 246 25.23 -14.35 -7.83
CA ALA A 246 26.15 -14.16 -6.71
C ALA A 246 26.95 -12.84 -6.79
N ASP A 247 27.32 -12.41 -7.99
CA ASP A 247 28.02 -11.16 -8.27
C ASP A 247 27.13 -9.93 -8.06
N GLU A 248 25.83 -10.04 -8.37
CA GLU A 248 24.84 -9.02 -8.04
C GLU A 248 24.72 -8.86 -6.52
N ILE A 249 24.53 -9.97 -5.78
CA ILE A 249 24.47 -9.95 -4.30
C ILE A 249 25.77 -9.42 -3.69
N ALA A 250 26.93 -9.75 -4.26
CA ALA A 250 28.23 -9.32 -3.77
C ALA A 250 28.42 -7.80 -3.74
N LYS A 251 27.66 -7.04 -4.56
CA LYS A 251 27.68 -5.57 -4.52
C LYS A 251 27.33 -5.01 -3.14
N LEU A 252 26.50 -5.70 -2.36
CA LEU A 252 26.14 -5.33 -0.98
C LEU A 252 27.33 -5.27 -0.02
N ALA A 253 28.47 -5.87 -0.40
CA ALA A 253 29.70 -5.79 0.38
C ALA A 253 30.41 -4.44 0.26
N ASP A 254 30.00 -3.53 -0.64
CA ASP A 254 30.54 -2.17 -0.71
C ASP A 254 30.20 -1.41 0.60
N PRO A 255 31.19 -1.05 1.44
CA PRO A 255 30.95 -0.35 2.70
C PRO A 255 30.39 1.07 2.51
N LYS A 256 30.38 1.59 1.27
CA LYS A 256 29.74 2.86 0.94
C LYS A 256 28.22 2.75 0.84
N ILE A 257 27.67 1.55 0.65
CA ILE A 257 26.22 1.31 0.63
C ILE A 257 25.71 1.41 2.07
N ARG A 258 24.83 2.39 2.32
CA ARG A 258 24.27 2.66 3.65
C ARG A 258 22.99 1.91 3.94
N MET A 259 22.20 1.69 2.90
CA MET A 259 20.92 0.98 2.99
C MET A 259 20.74 0.06 1.79
N ALA A 260 20.11 -1.09 2.00
CA ALA A 260 19.55 -1.92 0.94
C ALA A 260 18.04 -2.05 1.13
N VAL A 261 17.27 -1.84 0.06
CA VAL A 261 15.81 -1.98 0.06
C VAL A 261 15.41 -3.13 -0.86
N THR A 262 14.59 -4.04 -0.34
CA THR A 262 14.07 -5.18 -1.09
C THR A 262 12.57 -5.34 -0.88
N VAL A 263 11.90 -5.92 -1.88
CA VAL A 263 10.55 -6.49 -1.75
C VAL A 263 10.73 -8.00 -1.85
N ASN A 264 10.30 -8.75 -0.85
CA ASN A 264 10.53 -10.19 -0.79
C ASN A 264 9.29 -10.92 -0.25
N PRO A 265 8.55 -11.70 -1.04
CA PRO A 265 8.74 -11.97 -2.47
C PRO A 265 8.69 -10.73 -3.36
N SER A 266 9.47 -10.71 -4.43
CA SER A 266 9.64 -9.55 -5.31
C SER A 266 8.37 -9.13 -6.05
N ASN A 267 8.33 -7.88 -6.49
CA ASN A 267 7.27 -7.33 -7.34
C ASN A 267 7.94 -6.39 -8.35
N PRO A 268 7.87 -6.66 -9.66
CA PRO A 268 6.98 -7.58 -10.37
C PRO A 268 7.25 -9.11 -10.37
N PRO A 269 8.46 -9.66 -10.20
CA PRO A 269 8.69 -11.07 -10.58
C PRO A 269 7.96 -12.12 -9.75
N SER A 270 7.56 -11.75 -8.52
CA SER A 270 6.82 -12.60 -7.59
C SER A 270 7.60 -13.82 -7.13
N VAL A 271 8.88 -13.64 -6.79
CA VAL A 271 9.78 -14.71 -6.32
C VAL A 271 10.45 -14.30 -5.01
N ALA A 272 10.45 -15.19 -4.02
CA ALA A 272 11.18 -15.01 -2.77
C ALA A 272 12.66 -15.37 -2.94
N PHE A 273 13.52 -14.86 -2.06
CA PHE A 273 14.91 -15.32 -2.00
C PHE A 273 14.97 -16.83 -1.81
N SER A 274 15.73 -17.49 -2.67
CA SER A 274 16.17 -18.87 -2.54
C SER A 274 17.06 -19.04 -1.30
N PRO A 275 17.20 -20.28 -0.80
CA PRO A 275 18.11 -20.57 0.31
C PRO A 275 19.57 -20.19 0.02
N VAL A 276 20.00 -20.20 -1.24
CA VAL A 276 21.37 -19.82 -1.63
C VAL A 276 21.58 -18.32 -1.49
N GLU A 277 20.68 -17.54 -2.07
CA GLU A 277 20.73 -16.07 -2.01
C GLU A 277 20.64 -15.59 -0.56
N MET A 278 19.71 -16.17 0.22
CA MET A 278 19.54 -15.85 1.64
C MET A 278 20.85 -16.07 2.41
N ARG A 279 21.55 -17.20 2.22
CA ARG A 279 22.84 -17.46 2.86
C ARG A 279 23.92 -16.45 2.45
N GLN A 280 23.97 -16.05 1.17
CA GLN A 280 24.93 -15.07 0.68
C GLN A 280 24.68 -13.69 1.30
N ILE A 281 23.43 -13.23 1.29
CA ILE A 281 23.00 -11.96 1.89
C ILE A 281 23.37 -11.94 3.37
N ILE A 282 22.99 -12.97 4.14
CA ILE A 282 23.34 -13.10 5.57
C ILE A 282 24.86 -13.05 5.78
N GLY A 283 25.63 -13.76 4.95
CA GLY A 283 27.09 -13.79 5.03
C GLY A 283 27.73 -12.42 4.83
N ILE A 284 27.17 -11.59 3.94
CA ILE A 284 27.62 -10.21 3.69
C ILE A 284 27.23 -9.31 4.86
N ILE A 285 25.99 -9.35 5.33
CA ILE A 285 25.51 -8.48 6.41
C ILE A 285 26.29 -8.73 7.71
N ARG A 286 26.64 -9.98 8.01
CA ARG A 286 27.49 -10.31 9.16
C ARG A 286 28.88 -9.67 9.09
N LYS A 287 29.39 -9.37 7.90
CA LYS A 287 30.67 -8.68 7.66
C LYS A 287 30.51 -7.17 7.50
N ASN A 288 29.32 -6.70 7.16
CA ASN A 288 28.96 -5.29 7.06
C ASN A 288 27.85 -4.96 8.09
N PRO A 289 28.18 -4.92 9.40
CA PRO A 289 27.20 -4.84 10.47
C PRO A 289 26.45 -3.50 10.54
N ASP A 290 26.88 -2.49 9.78
CA ASP A 290 26.28 -1.16 9.75
C ASP A 290 25.29 -0.98 8.57
N LEU A 291 25.19 -1.95 7.65
CA LEU A 291 24.23 -1.91 6.56
C LEU A 291 22.80 -1.98 7.10
N ILE A 292 21.98 -0.98 6.76
CA ILE A 292 20.55 -0.96 7.09
C ILE A 292 19.79 -1.72 6.00
N LEU A 293 18.92 -2.63 6.38
CA LEU A 293 18.07 -3.37 5.44
C LEU A 293 16.63 -2.97 5.66
N VAL A 294 15.94 -2.66 4.57
CA VAL A 294 14.49 -2.48 4.56
C VAL A 294 13.90 -3.58 3.69
N THR A 295 13.09 -4.46 4.29
CA THR A 295 12.43 -5.56 3.57
C THR A 295 10.92 -5.34 3.59
N ASP A 296 10.29 -5.28 2.43
CA ASP A 296 8.84 -5.26 2.26
C ASP A 296 8.34 -6.66 1.93
N ASP A 297 7.71 -7.30 2.92
CA ASP A 297 7.35 -8.71 2.85
C ASP A 297 5.86 -8.95 2.66
N VAL A 298 5.17 -7.99 2.06
CA VAL A 298 3.71 -8.02 1.82
C VAL A 298 3.21 -9.28 1.11
N TYR A 299 4.06 -9.96 0.32
CA TYR A 299 3.69 -11.19 -0.39
C TYR A 299 4.13 -12.48 0.31
N GLY A 300 4.71 -12.42 1.51
CA GLY A 300 5.28 -13.60 2.18
C GLY A 300 4.29 -14.75 2.39
N THR A 301 3.02 -14.45 2.62
CA THR A 301 1.97 -15.48 2.82
C THR A 301 1.62 -16.26 1.55
N PHE A 302 2.11 -15.86 0.37
CA PHE A 302 1.89 -16.57 -0.89
C PHE A 302 2.99 -17.59 -1.20
N VAL A 303 4.00 -17.69 -0.34
CA VAL A 303 5.11 -18.66 -0.45
C VAL A 303 5.03 -19.65 0.72
N PRO A 304 5.07 -20.98 0.47
CA PRO A 304 5.20 -21.96 1.53
C PRO A 304 6.47 -21.71 2.36
N ASP A 305 6.38 -21.89 3.69
CA ASP A 305 7.54 -21.81 4.60
C ASP A 305 8.38 -20.52 4.44
N PHE A 306 7.73 -19.41 4.05
CA PHE A 306 8.39 -18.15 3.80
C PHE A 306 9.17 -17.67 5.04
N ARG A 307 10.40 -17.23 4.80
CA ARG A 307 11.29 -16.73 5.84
C ARG A 307 11.95 -15.43 5.41
N SER A 308 11.64 -14.39 6.18
CA SER A 308 12.09 -13.01 5.98
C SER A 308 13.53 -12.78 6.44
N LEU A 309 14.16 -11.76 5.88
CA LEU A 309 15.39 -11.17 6.42
C LEU A 309 15.24 -10.70 7.87
N MET A 310 14.02 -10.30 8.30
CA MET A 310 13.77 -9.93 9.70
C MET A 310 14.08 -11.09 10.65
N ALA A 311 13.89 -12.34 10.22
CA ALA A 311 14.14 -13.51 11.05
C ALA A 311 15.62 -13.95 11.04
N GLU A 312 16.34 -13.64 9.98
CA GLU A 312 17.71 -14.10 9.73
C GLU A 312 18.79 -13.12 10.22
N VAL A 313 18.53 -11.82 10.04
CA VAL A 313 19.42 -10.72 10.41
C VAL A 313 18.62 -9.59 11.08
N PRO A 314 17.92 -9.89 12.19
CA PRO A 314 16.98 -8.97 12.86
C PRO A 314 17.62 -7.63 13.25
N ALA A 315 18.88 -7.65 13.68
CA ALA A 315 19.56 -6.45 14.16
C ALA A 315 19.78 -5.40 13.05
N ASN A 316 19.82 -5.81 11.78
CA ASN A 316 20.06 -4.93 10.63
C ASN A 316 18.77 -4.57 9.89
N THR A 317 17.64 -5.20 10.23
CA THR A 317 16.45 -5.22 9.39
C THR A 317 15.33 -4.37 9.98
N ILE A 318 14.80 -3.47 9.16
CA ILE A 318 13.50 -2.84 9.31
C ILE A 318 12.55 -3.61 8.39
N CYS A 319 11.58 -4.31 8.97
CA CYS A 319 10.58 -5.04 8.19
C CYS A 319 9.34 -4.17 8.01
N VAL A 320 8.84 -4.13 6.77
CA VAL A 320 7.54 -3.55 6.42
C VAL A 320 6.62 -4.70 6.05
N TYR A 321 5.51 -4.80 6.75
CA TYR A 321 4.46 -5.76 6.41
C TYR A 321 3.14 -5.04 6.16
N SER A 322 2.45 -5.40 5.08
CA SER A 322 1.09 -4.91 4.82
C SER A 322 0.09 -6.05 4.73
N PHE A 323 -1.06 -5.86 5.37
CA PHE A 323 -2.18 -6.80 5.31
C PHE A 323 -2.96 -6.72 3.98
N SER A 324 -2.66 -5.71 3.16
CA SER A 324 -3.45 -5.31 1.98
C SER A 324 -3.73 -6.44 1.00
N LYS A 325 -2.74 -7.29 0.73
CA LYS A 325 -2.76 -8.27 -0.37
C LYS A 325 -3.37 -9.60 0.07
N ASN A 326 -2.88 -10.16 1.16
CA ASN A 326 -3.37 -11.44 1.69
C ASN A 326 -4.88 -11.39 2.04
N PHE A 327 -5.29 -10.35 2.76
CA PHE A 327 -6.66 -10.25 3.31
C PHE A 327 -7.65 -9.49 2.41
N GLY A 328 -7.21 -9.05 1.22
CA GLY A 328 -8.05 -8.24 0.33
C GLY A 328 -8.47 -6.91 0.94
N CYS A 329 -7.59 -6.26 1.71
CA CYS A 329 -7.94 -5.10 2.54
C CYS A 329 -7.20 -3.81 2.13
N THR A 330 -6.91 -3.64 0.84
CA THR A 330 -6.18 -2.48 0.30
C THR A 330 -6.77 -1.13 0.75
N GLY A 331 -8.10 -1.02 0.84
CA GLY A 331 -8.80 0.19 1.30
C GLY A 331 -8.74 0.45 2.82
N TRP A 332 -8.45 -0.57 3.63
CA TRP A 332 -8.30 -0.42 5.09
C TRP A 332 -6.97 0.24 5.49
N ARG A 333 -5.99 0.27 4.59
CA ARG A 333 -4.66 0.88 4.83
C ARG A 333 -3.97 0.31 6.07
N LEU A 334 -3.79 -1.00 6.12
CA LEU A 334 -3.19 -1.69 7.28
C LEU A 334 -1.77 -2.13 6.98
N GLY A 335 -0.83 -1.68 7.79
CA GLY A 335 0.56 -2.13 7.77
C GLY A 335 1.26 -1.90 9.11
N VAL A 336 2.44 -2.50 9.23
CA VAL A 336 3.31 -2.34 10.39
C VAL A 336 4.75 -2.18 9.95
N ILE A 337 5.49 -1.37 10.68
CA ILE A 337 6.96 -1.39 10.70
C ILE A 337 7.37 -2.24 11.90
N ALA A 338 8.23 -3.23 11.68
CA ALA A 338 8.79 -4.08 12.74
C ALA A 338 10.30 -3.88 12.83
N ILE A 339 10.80 -3.56 14.02
CA ILE A 339 12.22 -3.39 14.31
C ILE A 339 12.57 -4.21 15.55
N HIS A 340 13.68 -4.95 15.48
CA HIS A 340 14.14 -5.74 16.62
C HIS A 340 14.55 -4.82 17.78
N GLU A 341 14.22 -5.20 19.02
CA GLU A 341 14.52 -4.37 20.20
C GLU A 341 16.02 -4.09 20.39
N ASP A 342 16.86 -5.03 19.91
CA ASP A 342 18.31 -4.88 19.82
C ASP A 342 18.74 -4.73 18.35
N ASN A 343 18.54 -3.54 17.79
CA ASN A 343 18.90 -3.21 16.41
C ASN A 343 20.17 -2.33 16.33
N ARG A 344 20.79 -2.35 15.15
CA ARG A 344 22.02 -1.61 14.85
C ARG A 344 21.76 -0.13 14.67
N MET A 345 20.59 0.25 14.17
CA MET A 345 20.25 1.63 13.90
C MET A 345 20.24 2.49 15.18
N ASP A 346 19.70 1.97 16.29
CA ASP A 346 19.77 2.65 17.59
C ASP A 346 21.21 2.85 18.08
N ARG A 347 22.08 1.86 17.85
CA ARG A 347 23.52 1.96 18.17
C ARG A 347 24.23 3.00 17.30
N LEU A 348 23.88 3.05 16.01
CA LEU A 348 24.41 4.05 15.07
C LEU A 348 23.99 5.46 15.50
N ILE A 349 22.72 5.66 15.89
CA ILE A 349 22.21 6.93 16.41
C ILE A 349 22.97 7.35 17.68
N ALA A 350 23.17 6.43 18.63
CA ALA A 350 23.89 6.70 19.87
C ALA A 350 25.35 7.14 19.64
N ASN A 351 25.96 6.64 18.57
CA ASN A 351 27.34 6.90 18.17
C ASN A 351 27.50 8.08 17.18
N LEU A 352 26.43 8.81 16.87
CA LEU A 352 26.52 9.99 16.00
C LEU A 352 27.44 11.07 16.59
N PRO A 353 28.10 11.89 15.75
CA PRO A 353 28.91 13.01 16.22
C PRO A 353 28.14 13.94 17.16
N ASN A 354 28.83 14.56 18.12
CA ASN A 354 28.22 15.44 19.13
C ASN A 354 27.33 16.54 18.53
N ARG A 355 27.66 17.05 17.35
CA ARG A 355 26.83 18.05 16.65
C ARG A 355 25.45 17.48 16.28
N GLU A 356 25.41 16.28 15.68
CA GLU A 356 24.15 15.62 15.32
C GLU A 356 23.35 15.22 16.55
N ARG A 357 24.02 14.69 17.59
CA ARG A 357 23.36 14.37 18.85
C ARG A 357 22.69 15.58 19.50
N ARG A 358 23.34 16.75 19.50
CA ARG A 358 22.72 17.99 19.99
C ARG A 358 21.51 18.40 19.16
N ARG A 359 21.59 18.33 17.83
CA ARG A 359 20.45 18.58 16.94
C ARG A 359 19.27 17.65 17.23
N LEU A 360 19.53 16.35 17.46
CA LEU A 360 18.48 15.39 17.80
C LEU A 360 17.92 15.61 19.22
N HIS A 361 18.76 16.03 20.16
CA HIS A 361 18.31 16.43 21.50
C HIS A 361 17.37 17.64 21.43
N GLU A 362 17.70 18.66 20.64
CA GLU A 362 16.81 19.80 20.38
C GLU A 362 15.50 19.37 19.69
N ARG A 363 15.58 18.46 18.71
CA ARG A 363 14.41 17.96 17.98
C ARG A 363 13.41 17.25 18.89
N TYR A 364 13.85 16.29 19.71
CA TYR A 364 12.96 15.44 20.51
C TYR A 364 12.87 15.83 21.99
N GLY A 365 13.58 16.88 22.43
CA GLY A 365 13.61 17.31 23.83
C GLY A 365 12.25 17.73 24.41
N ALA A 366 11.27 18.02 23.54
CA ALA A 366 9.89 18.25 23.96
C ALA A 366 9.14 16.96 24.36
N LEU A 367 9.59 15.79 23.92
CA LEU A 367 8.95 14.50 24.19
C LEU A 367 9.50 13.80 25.44
N THR A 368 10.79 13.97 25.73
CA THR A 368 11.47 13.30 26.85
C THR A 368 12.71 14.07 27.29
N LEU A 369 13.07 13.94 28.57
CA LEU A 369 14.30 14.49 29.14
C LEU A 369 15.56 13.75 28.69
N GLU A 370 15.41 12.54 28.14
CA GLU A 370 16.51 11.70 27.65
C GLU A 370 16.33 11.32 26.15
N PRO A 371 16.31 12.29 25.20
CA PRO A 371 16.15 12.03 23.77
C PRO A 371 17.12 11.00 23.17
N GLU A 372 18.31 10.89 23.74
CA GLU A 372 19.33 9.92 23.36
C GLU A 372 18.92 8.46 23.61
N LYS A 373 17.97 8.21 24.52
CA LYS A 373 17.42 6.88 24.80
C LYS A 373 16.18 6.55 23.95
N LEU A 374 15.64 7.51 23.21
CA LEU A 374 14.47 7.30 22.35
C LEU A 374 14.87 6.39 21.17
N LYS A 375 14.25 5.21 21.09
CA LYS A 375 14.48 4.23 20.01
C LYS A 375 14.03 4.77 18.66
N LEU A 376 14.67 4.34 17.58
CA LEU A 376 14.33 4.73 16.22
C LEU A 376 12.85 4.46 15.89
N ILE A 377 12.29 3.35 16.36
CA ILE A 377 10.87 3.04 16.09
C ILE A 377 9.92 4.06 16.74
N ASP A 378 10.24 4.58 17.92
CA ASP A 378 9.44 5.62 18.58
C ASP A 378 9.72 7.01 17.95
N ARG A 379 10.93 7.22 17.42
CA ARG A 379 11.23 8.41 16.59
C ARG A 379 10.42 8.41 15.30
N MET A 380 10.21 7.25 14.67
CA MET A 380 9.34 7.15 13.49
C MET A 380 7.90 7.56 13.81
N VAL A 381 7.39 7.23 15.00
CA VAL A 381 6.07 7.69 15.45
C VAL A 381 6.05 9.21 15.58
N ALA A 382 7.04 9.77 16.28
CA ALA A 382 7.16 11.22 16.44
C ALA A 382 7.31 11.94 15.09
N ASP A 383 8.25 11.52 14.25
CA ASP A 383 8.53 12.10 12.93
C ASP A 383 7.32 12.01 12.00
N SER A 384 6.51 10.96 12.10
CA SER A 384 5.30 10.81 11.27
C SER A 384 4.27 11.92 11.46
N ARG A 385 4.38 12.72 12.53
CA ARG A 385 3.52 13.86 12.86
C ARG A 385 4.35 15.06 13.35
N ASP A 386 5.47 15.32 12.68
CA ASP A 386 6.33 16.50 12.91
C ASP A 386 6.80 16.70 14.36
N VAL A 387 6.95 15.60 15.11
CA VAL A 387 7.36 15.51 16.51
C VAL A 387 6.36 16.13 17.49
N ALA A 388 5.94 17.38 17.27
CA ALA A 388 5.07 18.12 18.18
C ALA A 388 3.68 17.49 18.38
N LEU A 389 3.21 16.70 17.41
CA LEU A 389 1.91 16.03 17.47
C LEU A 389 2.01 14.55 17.86
N ASN A 390 3.15 14.12 18.44
CA ASN A 390 3.41 12.72 18.81
C ASN A 390 2.28 12.10 19.65
N HIS A 391 1.77 12.82 20.66
CA HIS A 391 0.72 12.32 21.58
C HIS A 391 -0.68 12.17 20.95
N THR A 392 -0.79 12.45 19.65
CA THR A 392 -2.00 12.23 18.83
C THR A 392 -1.65 11.52 17.52
N ALA A 393 -0.46 10.90 17.47
CA ALA A 393 -0.01 10.10 16.34
C ALA A 393 -0.63 8.70 16.37
N GLY A 394 -0.09 7.81 15.56
CA GLY A 394 -0.55 6.42 15.48
C GLY A 394 -1.69 6.20 14.50
N LEU A 395 -1.83 4.94 14.09
CA LEU A 395 -2.93 4.46 13.26
C LEU A 395 -4.24 4.50 14.04
N SER A 396 -5.36 4.78 13.37
CA SER A 396 -6.66 4.87 14.05
C SER A 396 -7.02 3.58 14.79
N LEU A 397 -7.71 3.74 15.92
CA LEU A 397 -8.11 2.62 16.78
C LEU A 397 -8.92 1.53 16.02
N PRO A 398 -9.93 1.85 15.19
CA PRO A 398 -10.68 0.82 14.47
C PRO A 398 -9.82 0.07 13.44
N GLN A 399 -8.85 0.74 12.82
CA GLN A 399 -7.91 0.08 11.90
C GLN A 399 -7.01 -0.91 12.65
N GLN A 400 -6.53 -0.57 13.85
CA GLN A 400 -5.76 -1.50 14.69
C GLN A 400 -6.60 -2.72 15.11
N VAL A 401 -7.87 -2.53 15.49
CA VAL A 401 -8.79 -3.65 15.79
C VAL A 401 -8.96 -4.56 14.58
N GLN A 402 -9.25 -4.01 13.40
CA GLN A 402 -9.40 -4.83 12.20
C GLN A 402 -8.10 -5.56 11.83
N MET A 403 -6.94 -4.93 12.05
CA MET A 403 -5.62 -5.55 11.88
C MET A 403 -5.42 -6.73 12.82
N ALA A 404 -5.76 -6.59 14.11
CA ALA A 404 -5.69 -7.68 15.07
C ALA A 404 -6.63 -8.84 14.70
N LEU A 405 -7.85 -8.55 14.23
CA LEU A 405 -8.79 -9.59 13.79
C LEU A 405 -8.28 -10.35 12.56
N PHE A 406 -7.63 -9.68 11.59
CA PHE A 406 -6.97 -10.37 10.47
C PHE A 406 -5.79 -11.23 10.94
N ALA A 407 -4.95 -10.72 11.83
CA ALA A 407 -3.85 -11.49 12.41
C ALA A 407 -4.38 -12.75 13.14
N LEU A 408 -5.44 -12.59 13.94
CA LEU A 408 -6.08 -13.68 14.67
C LEU A 408 -6.68 -14.74 13.76
N SER A 409 -7.25 -14.36 12.60
CA SER A 409 -7.82 -15.35 11.68
C SER A 409 -6.77 -16.33 11.18
N HIS A 410 -5.54 -15.88 10.94
CA HIS A 410 -4.42 -16.76 10.63
C HIS A 410 -3.85 -17.51 11.85
N LEU A 411 -3.81 -16.89 13.02
CA LEU A 411 -3.28 -17.54 14.23
C LEU A 411 -4.19 -18.65 14.76
N LEU A 412 -5.50 -18.53 14.50
CA LEU A 412 -6.53 -19.48 14.92
C LEU A 412 -6.78 -20.56 13.86
N ASP A 413 -6.58 -20.27 12.57
CA ASP A 413 -6.61 -21.26 11.49
C ASP A 413 -5.37 -22.16 11.51
N ARG A 414 -5.42 -23.22 12.32
CA ARG A 414 -4.31 -24.19 12.49
C ARG A 414 -3.99 -25.01 11.25
N LYS A 415 -4.88 -25.01 10.25
CA LYS A 415 -4.72 -25.77 9.00
C LYS A 415 -4.21 -24.89 7.86
N ASP A 416 -4.00 -23.59 8.10
CA ASP A 416 -3.67 -22.61 7.06
C ASP A 416 -4.65 -22.65 5.88
N SER A 417 -5.92 -22.92 6.17
CA SER A 417 -7.00 -23.06 5.19
C SER A 417 -7.14 -21.82 4.32
N TYR A 418 -7.17 -20.62 4.91
CA TYR A 418 -7.27 -19.38 4.15
C TYR A 418 -6.04 -19.14 3.26
N LYS A 419 -4.84 -19.40 3.78
CA LYS A 419 -3.57 -19.29 3.05
C LYS A 419 -3.52 -20.26 1.86
N GLN A 420 -3.94 -21.50 2.06
CA GLN A 420 -4.03 -22.50 0.99
C GLN A 420 -5.05 -22.09 -0.08
N LEU A 421 -6.19 -21.50 0.30
CA LEU A 421 -7.19 -21.00 -0.65
C LEU A 421 -6.66 -19.85 -1.50
N THR A 422 -5.97 -18.87 -0.91
CA THR A 422 -5.41 -17.74 -1.67
C THR A 422 -4.29 -18.18 -2.61
N MET A 423 -3.41 -19.08 -2.17
CA MET A 423 -2.38 -19.68 -3.01
C MET A 423 -2.99 -20.50 -4.16
N LYS A 424 -3.98 -21.34 -3.86
CA LYS A 424 -4.69 -22.12 -4.90
C LYS A 424 -5.32 -21.20 -5.93
N LEU A 425 -6.00 -20.13 -5.50
CA LEU A 425 -6.66 -19.19 -6.41
C LEU A 425 -5.68 -18.54 -7.39
N VAL A 426 -4.50 -18.11 -6.94
CA VAL A 426 -3.50 -17.53 -7.85
C VAL A 426 -2.87 -18.60 -8.75
N HIS A 427 -2.71 -19.84 -8.28
CA HIS A 427 -2.24 -20.95 -9.11
C HIS A 427 -3.25 -21.36 -10.19
N ASP A 428 -4.55 -21.43 -9.88
CA ASP A 428 -5.58 -21.75 -10.87
C ASP A 428 -5.62 -20.68 -11.98
N ARG A 429 -5.46 -19.40 -11.60
CA ARG A 429 -5.39 -18.27 -12.52
C ARG A 429 -4.12 -18.25 -13.36
N ARG A 430 -2.98 -18.61 -12.76
CA ARG A 430 -1.73 -18.87 -13.50
C ARG A 430 -1.97 -19.95 -14.55
N ASP A 431 -2.54 -21.08 -14.16
CA ASP A 431 -2.75 -22.21 -15.07
C ASP A 431 -3.70 -21.81 -16.21
N ALA A 432 -4.72 -21.00 -15.93
CA ALA A 432 -5.59 -20.43 -16.95
C ALA A 432 -4.83 -19.50 -17.91
N LEU A 433 -3.97 -18.61 -17.42
CA LEU A 433 -3.13 -17.75 -18.26
C LEU A 433 -2.25 -18.58 -19.20
N TRP A 434 -1.57 -19.60 -18.68
CA TRP A 434 -0.70 -20.47 -19.47
C TRP A 434 -1.45 -21.32 -20.48
N ARG A 435 -2.65 -21.83 -20.13
CA ARG A 435 -3.55 -22.48 -21.10
C ARG A 435 -3.89 -21.53 -22.25
N GLY A 436 -4.16 -20.26 -21.95
CA GLY A 436 -4.41 -19.22 -22.96
C GLY A 436 -3.20 -18.93 -23.85
N LEU A 437 -2.00 -18.93 -23.27
CA LEU A 437 -0.74 -18.73 -24.00
C LEU A 437 -0.35 -19.92 -24.89
N GLY A 438 -0.91 -21.11 -24.66
CA GLY A 438 -0.52 -22.33 -25.36
C GLY A 438 0.93 -22.76 -25.06
N LEU A 439 1.49 -22.32 -23.93
CA LEU A 439 2.86 -22.63 -23.49
C LEU A 439 2.83 -23.62 -22.32
N PRO A 440 3.84 -24.49 -22.18
CA PRO A 440 4.00 -25.28 -20.96
C PRO A 440 4.28 -24.36 -19.77
N LEU A 441 3.82 -24.77 -18.58
CA LEU A 441 4.21 -24.09 -17.34
C LEU A 441 5.74 -24.16 -17.17
N PRO A 442 6.37 -23.11 -16.64
CA PRO A 442 7.79 -23.15 -16.31
C PRO A 442 8.05 -24.21 -15.22
N PRO A 443 9.31 -24.68 -15.08
CA PRO A 443 9.68 -25.58 -14.00
C PRO A 443 9.23 -25.07 -12.64
N GLU A 444 8.83 -25.99 -11.76
CA GLU A 444 8.37 -25.65 -10.43
C GLU A 444 9.47 -24.96 -9.63
N ASP A 445 9.12 -23.80 -9.06
CA ASP A 445 9.94 -23.06 -8.12
C ASP A 445 9.09 -22.77 -6.88
N LYS A 446 9.49 -23.35 -5.75
CA LYS A 446 8.78 -23.23 -4.47
C LYS A 446 8.83 -21.82 -3.89
N GLN A 447 9.78 -20.99 -4.33
CA GLN A 447 9.90 -19.60 -3.88
C GLN A 447 8.97 -18.66 -4.62
N ARG A 448 8.30 -19.11 -5.68
CA ARG A 448 7.43 -18.27 -6.49
C ARG A 448 6.06 -18.09 -5.85
N ALA A 449 5.74 -16.85 -5.53
CA ALA A 449 4.47 -16.44 -4.91
C ALA A 449 3.29 -16.40 -5.90
N TRP A 450 3.57 -16.25 -7.19
CA TRP A 450 2.55 -16.18 -8.26
C TRP A 450 1.49 -15.08 -8.07
N TYR A 451 1.75 -14.06 -7.25
CA TYR A 451 0.84 -12.93 -7.12
C TYR A 451 0.83 -12.08 -8.41
N TYR A 452 2.00 -11.98 -9.03
CA TYR A 452 2.19 -11.43 -10.37
C TYR A 452 2.91 -12.45 -11.24
N VAL A 453 2.86 -12.18 -12.54
CA VAL A 453 3.66 -12.83 -13.55
C VAL A 453 4.38 -11.75 -14.33
N GLU A 454 5.66 -11.95 -14.58
CA GLU A 454 6.46 -11.13 -15.47
C GLU A 454 6.93 -11.99 -16.65
N LEU A 455 6.49 -11.61 -17.85
CA LEU A 455 6.78 -12.30 -19.11
C LEU A 455 7.65 -11.39 -19.97
N ASP A 456 8.80 -11.88 -20.43
CA ASP A 456 9.67 -11.13 -21.34
C ASP A 456 9.37 -11.53 -22.79
N PHE A 457 8.79 -10.60 -23.55
CA PHE A 457 8.45 -10.85 -24.94
C PHE A 457 9.69 -11.18 -25.79
N MET A 458 10.84 -10.59 -25.49
CA MET A 458 12.07 -10.80 -26.27
C MET A 458 12.70 -12.15 -26.00
N VAL A 459 12.52 -12.71 -24.80
CA VAL A 459 12.91 -14.10 -24.50
C VAL A 459 12.08 -15.07 -25.32
N TRP A 460 10.75 -14.88 -25.37
CA TRP A 460 9.88 -15.69 -26.22
C TRP A 460 10.24 -15.56 -27.71
N ALA A 461 10.48 -14.33 -28.18
CA ALA A 461 10.84 -14.04 -29.56
C ALA A 461 12.15 -14.73 -29.96
N HIS A 462 13.19 -14.65 -29.11
CA HIS A 462 14.47 -15.30 -29.36
C HIS A 462 14.34 -16.82 -29.37
N ASN A 463 13.69 -17.40 -28.36
CA ASN A 463 13.55 -18.85 -28.25
C ASN A 463 12.70 -19.47 -29.36
N THR A 464 11.78 -18.70 -29.97
CA THR A 464 10.85 -19.20 -30.98
C THR A 464 11.32 -18.91 -32.41
N TYR A 465 11.89 -17.73 -32.66
CA TYR A 465 12.20 -17.23 -34.01
C TYR A 465 13.65 -16.76 -34.21
N GLY A 466 14.48 -16.77 -33.15
CA GLY A 466 15.88 -16.39 -33.21
C GLY A 466 16.15 -14.89 -33.31
N ASP A 467 17.43 -14.54 -33.45
CA ASP A 467 17.91 -13.15 -33.35
C ASP A 467 17.44 -12.23 -34.48
N GLU A 468 17.17 -12.77 -35.67
CA GLU A 468 16.68 -11.96 -36.80
C GLU A 468 15.32 -11.33 -36.51
N PHE A 469 14.42 -12.07 -35.85
CA PHE A 469 13.12 -11.54 -35.43
C PHE A 469 13.28 -10.54 -34.28
N CYS A 470 14.15 -10.83 -33.32
CA CYS A 470 14.45 -9.90 -32.23
C CYS A 470 14.98 -8.55 -32.76
N ASP A 471 15.88 -8.57 -33.74
CA ASP A 471 16.40 -7.38 -34.38
C ASP A 471 15.33 -6.63 -35.18
N TYR A 472 14.45 -7.35 -35.85
CA TYR A 472 13.28 -6.76 -36.47
C TYR A 472 12.41 -6.04 -35.43
N MET A 473 12.11 -6.66 -34.29
CA MET A 473 11.30 -6.05 -33.23
C MET A 473 11.91 -4.73 -32.72
N ARG A 474 13.20 -4.75 -32.36
CA ARG A 474 13.91 -3.55 -31.87
C ARG A 474 13.97 -2.42 -32.89
N ARG A 475 14.08 -2.74 -34.19
CA ARG A 475 14.16 -1.74 -35.25
C ARG A 475 12.81 -1.10 -35.54
N ASN A 476 11.71 -1.84 -35.38
CA ASN A 476 10.40 -1.44 -35.90
C ASN A 476 9.42 -0.96 -34.82
N TYR A 477 9.58 -1.37 -33.56
CA TYR A 477 8.62 -1.09 -32.50
C TYR A 477 9.30 -0.57 -31.22
N GLU A 478 8.54 0.17 -30.41
CA GLU A 478 8.95 0.49 -29.03
C GLU A 478 8.56 -0.67 -28.09
N PRO A 479 9.26 -0.86 -26.95
CA PRO A 479 8.96 -1.96 -26.03
C PRO A 479 7.50 -1.95 -25.52
N VAL A 480 6.96 -0.76 -25.28
CA VAL A 480 5.56 -0.58 -24.84
C VAL A 480 4.52 -0.85 -25.93
N ASP A 481 4.89 -0.96 -27.22
CA ASP A 481 3.94 -1.16 -28.34
C ASP A 481 3.04 -2.37 -28.12
N PHE A 482 3.57 -3.45 -27.54
CA PHE A 482 2.81 -4.66 -27.22
C PHE A 482 1.62 -4.36 -26.29
N LEU A 483 1.81 -3.49 -25.29
CA LEU A 483 0.76 -3.10 -24.35
C LEU A 483 -0.31 -2.22 -25.02
N PHE A 484 0.11 -1.29 -25.90
CA PHE A 484 -0.82 -0.50 -26.70
C PHE A 484 -1.65 -1.38 -27.63
N ARG A 485 -1.00 -2.37 -28.25
CA ARG A 485 -1.67 -3.34 -29.12
C ARG A 485 -2.71 -4.14 -28.37
N LEU A 486 -2.37 -4.68 -27.20
CA LEU A 486 -3.33 -5.38 -26.34
C LEU A 486 -4.51 -4.49 -25.91
N ALA A 487 -4.24 -3.24 -25.52
CA ALA A 487 -5.29 -2.33 -25.08
C ALA A 487 -6.24 -1.98 -26.24
N GLU A 488 -5.71 -1.57 -27.39
CA GLU A 488 -6.50 -1.13 -28.54
C GLU A 488 -7.19 -2.29 -29.30
N LYS A 489 -6.53 -3.46 -29.40
CA LYS A 489 -7.01 -4.59 -30.19
C LYS A 489 -7.63 -5.72 -29.40
N SER A 490 -7.42 -5.78 -28.10
CA SER A 490 -7.95 -6.86 -27.25
C SER A 490 -8.73 -6.34 -26.05
N GLY A 491 -8.66 -5.03 -25.74
CA GLY A 491 -9.24 -4.47 -24.52
C GLY A 491 -8.52 -4.94 -23.25
N VAL A 492 -7.33 -5.52 -23.41
CA VAL A 492 -6.52 -6.08 -22.33
C VAL A 492 -5.52 -5.02 -21.88
N VAL A 493 -5.50 -4.72 -20.58
CA VAL A 493 -4.55 -3.78 -19.97
C VAL A 493 -3.63 -4.55 -19.03
N LEU A 494 -2.36 -4.62 -19.42
CA LEU A 494 -1.24 -5.12 -18.61
C LEU A 494 -0.33 -3.94 -18.23
N MET A 495 0.78 -4.21 -17.55
CA MET A 495 1.76 -3.20 -17.20
C MET A 495 3.11 -3.44 -17.86
N ASP A 496 3.79 -2.34 -18.16
CA ASP A 496 5.19 -2.32 -18.54
C ASP A 496 6.06 -2.76 -17.35
N GLY A 497 6.82 -3.84 -17.52
CA GLY A 497 7.78 -4.31 -16.53
C GLY A 497 9.10 -3.52 -16.57
N GLY A 498 9.44 -2.89 -17.69
CA GLY A 498 10.62 -2.03 -17.83
C GLY A 498 10.64 -0.88 -16.82
N GLY A 499 9.52 -0.18 -16.64
CA GLY A 499 9.42 0.89 -15.63
C GLY A 499 9.42 0.42 -14.16
N PHE A 500 9.50 -0.89 -13.89
CA PHE A 500 9.84 -1.44 -12.56
C PHE A 500 11.35 -1.68 -12.39
N GLY A 501 12.16 -1.30 -13.37
CA GLY A 501 13.58 -1.65 -13.45
C GLY A 501 13.83 -3.05 -14.01
N GLY A 502 12.86 -3.62 -14.73
CA GLY A 502 12.97 -4.91 -15.40
C GLY A 502 13.49 -4.78 -16.84
N PRO A 503 13.57 -5.88 -17.60
CA PRO A 503 13.86 -5.84 -19.02
C PRO A 503 12.86 -4.94 -19.77
N PRO A 504 13.27 -4.14 -20.77
CA PRO A 504 12.38 -3.18 -21.42
C PRO A 504 11.11 -3.79 -22.05
N TRP A 505 11.21 -5.04 -22.51
CA TRP A 505 10.11 -5.75 -23.17
C TRP A 505 9.36 -6.69 -22.21
N SER A 506 9.60 -6.58 -20.90
CA SER A 506 8.88 -7.38 -19.92
C SER A 506 7.48 -6.81 -19.67
N ILE A 507 6.52 -7.72 -19.49
CA ILE A 507 5.11 -7.44 -19.35
C ILE A 507 4.66 -8.04 -18.03
N ARG A 508 4.04 -7.22 -17.19
CA ARG A 508 3.52 -7.62 -15.90
C ARG A 508 2.01 -7.82 -15.94
N ALA A 509 1.56 -8.99 -15.48
CA ALA A 509 0.17 -9.28 -15.18
C ALA A 509 0.00 -9.60 -13.68
N SER A 510 -1.04 -9.06 -13.04
CA SER A 510 -1.45 -9.52 -11.71
C SER A 510 -2.36 -10.73 -11.85
N LEU A 511 -2.17 -11.75 -11.03
CA LEU A 511 -3.10 -12.87 -10.90
C LEU A 511 -4.15 -12.63 -9.80
N ALA A 512 -4.18 -11.41 -9.23
CA ALA A 512 -4.95 -11.15 -8.04
C ALA A 512 -6.37 -10.61 -8.29
N ASN A 513 -6.64 -10.06 -9.46
CA ASN A 513 -7.68 -9.04 -9.59
C ASN A 513 -8.79 -9.33 -10.60
N LEU A 514 -8.65 -10.36 -11.43
CA LEU A 514 -9.66 -10.83 -12.38
C LEU A 514 -10.12 -12.27 -12.07
N ASN A 515 -11.15 -12.76 -12.76
CA ASN A 515 -11.62 -14.14 -12.61
C ASN A 515 -10.74 -15.12 -13.38
N GLU A 516 -10.81 -16.42 -13.07
CA GLU A 516 -9.98 -17.44 -13.71
C GLU A 516 -10.13 -17.45 -15.25
N ALA A 517 -11.37 -17.41 -15.75
CA ALA A 517 -11.65 -17.43 -17.19
C ALA A 517 -11.06 -16.22 -17.94
N ASP A 518 -10.91 -15.07 -17.27
CA ASP A 518 -10.35 -13.86 -17.87
C ASP A 518 -8.87 -14.06 -18.25
N TYR A 519 -8.12 -14.85 -17.45
CA TYR A 519 -6.70 -15.08 -17.71
C TYR A 519 -6.44 -15.95 -18.94
N ALA A 520 -7.31 -16.93 -19.22
CA ALA A 520 -7.23 -17.68 -20.47
C ALA A 520 -7.44 -16.76 -21.68
N SER A 521 -8.39 -15.82 -21.57
CA SER A 521 -8.66 -14.82 -22.62
C SER A 521 -7.49 -13.85 -22.79
N ILE A 522 -6.85 -13.43 -21.68
CA ILE A 522 -5.63 -12.62 -21.72
C ILE A 522 -4.50 -13.36 -22.44
N GLY A 523 -4.26 -14.63 -22.11
CA GLY A 523 -3.23 -15.44 -22.77
C GLY A 523 -3.47 -15.55 -24.28
N GLN A 524 -4.71 -15.80 -24.70
CA GLN A 524 -5.07 -15.85 -26.13
C GLN A 524 -4.83 -14.50 -26.82
N ALA A 525 -5.24 -13.40 -26.21
CA ALA A 525 -5.00 -12.05 -26.73
C ALA A 525 -3.50 -11.73 -26.87
N MET A 526 -2.66 -12.20 -25.94
CA MET A 526 -1.21 -12.07 -26.02
C MET A 526 -0.64 -12.85 -27.21
N VAL A 527 -1.10 -14.08 -27.44
CA VAL A 527 -0.69 -14.89 -28.60
C VAL A 527 -1.12 -14.26 -29.91
N GLU A 528 -2.36 -13.77 -30.00
CA GLU A 528 -2.85 -13.05 -31.18
C GLU A 528 -2.01 -11.81 -31.48
N ALA A 529 -1.74 -10.97 -30.46
CA ALA A 529 -0.87 -9.81 -30.59
C ALA A 529 0.54 -10.19 -31.04
N ALA A 530 1.12 -11.25 -30.47
CA ALA A 530 2.42 -11.77 -30.84
C ALA A 530 2.50 -12.24 -32.30
N ASN A 531 1.47 -12.97 -32.76
CA ASN A 531 1.38 -13.49 -34.12
C ASN A 531 1.29 -12.39 -35.19
N GLU A 532 0.72 -11.22 -34.86
CA GLU A 532 0.74 -10.07 -35.78
C GLU A 532 2.16 -9.59 -36.08
N TYR A 533 3.03 -9.53 -35.07
CA TYR A 533 4.43 -9.15 -35.26
C TYR A 533 5.17 -10.16 -36.14
N VAL A 534 4.93 -11.45 -35.89
CA VAL A 534 5.53 -12.55 -36.66
C VAL A 534 5.08 -12.49 -38.11
N ALA A 535 3.78 -12.30 -38.37
CA ALA A 535 3.25 -12.19 -39.72
C ALA A 535 3.83 -10.98 -40.48
N ALA A 536 3.96 -9.83 -39.81
CA ALA A 536 4.57 -8.64 -40.40
C ALA A 536 6.06 -8.84 -40.72
N TRP A 537 6.80 -9.53 -39.84
CA TRP A 537 8.20 -9.87 -40.05
C TRP A 537 8.39 -10.83 -41.23
N GLN A 538 7.61 -11.92 -41.28
CA GLN A 538 7.67 -12.91 -42.36
C GLN A 538 7.30 -12.32 -43.73
N ALA A 539 6.41 -11.33 -43.75
CA ALA A 539 6.07 -10.59 -44.97
C ALA A 539 7.13 -9.56 -45.39
N GLY A 540 8.21 -9.37 -44.60
CA GLY A 540 9.28 -8.40 -44.88
C GLY A 540 8.84 -6.95 -44.72
N GLU A 541 7.78 -6.70 -43.95
CA GLU A 541 7.15 -5.39 -43.88
C GLU A 541 7.86 -4.45 -42.93
N LYS A 542 8.21 -3.25 -43.40
CA LYS A 542 8.59 -2.15 -42.52
C LYS A 542 7.34 -1.53 -41.92
N VAL A 543 7.33 -1.36 -40.60
CA VAL A 543 6.16 -0.85 -39.89
C VAL A 543 6.21 0.67 -39.95
N GLN A 544 5.33 1.26 -40.76
CA GLN A 544 5.02 2.69 -40.65
C GLN A 544 3.98 2.86 -39.55
N SER A 545 4.34 3.53 -38.45
CA SER A 545 3.40 3.81 -37.37
C SER A 545 2.61 5.08 -37.64
N GLY A 546 1.28 4.98 -37.72
CA GLY A 546 0.35 6.11 -37.59
C GLY A 546 -0.85 6.06 -38.53
N PRO A 547 -1.93 6.81 -38.23
CA PRO A 547 -3.13 6.83 -39.06
C PRO A 547 -2.85 7.53 -40.40
N HIS A 548 -3.16 6.86 -41.50
CA HIS A 548 -3.39 7.56 -42.77
C HIS A 548 -4.75 8.27 -42.68
N GLY A 549 -4.77 9.48 -42.10
CA GLY A 549 -5.97 10.30 -42.03
C GLY A 549 -5.88 11.39 -40.97
N VAL A 550 -6.22 12.62 -41.37
CA VAL A 550 -6.24 13.85 -40.56
C VAL A 550 -6.92 13.63 -39.21
N VAL A 551 -6.20 13.85 -38.11
CA VAL A 551 -6.74 13.85 -36.74
C VAL A 551 -7.43 15.20 -36.51
N PRO A 552 -8.71 15.26 -36.09
CA PRO A 552 -9.30 16.50 -35.58
C PRO A 552 -8.66 16.81 -34.23
N GLN A 553 -8.09 18.01 -34.06
CA GLN A 553 -7.55 18.49 -32.79
C GLN A 553 -8.61 18.40 -31.68
N LEU A 554 -8.41 17.51 -30.72
CA LEU A 554 -9.08 17.57 -29.42
C LEU A 554 -8.37 18.64 -28.59
N GLY A 555 -9.08 19.72 -28.32
CA GLY A 555 -8.59 20.89 -27.60
C GLY A 555 -8.08 20.55 -26.21
N VAL A 556 -6.82 20.92 -25.97
CA VAL A 556 -6.22 20.95 -24.64
C VAL A 556 -6.85 22.13 -23.88
N GLY A 557 -7.56 21.83 -22.79
CA GLY A 557 -8.01 22.84 -21.84
C GLY A 557 -6.80 23.54 -21.24
N GLY A 558 -6.60 24.81 -21.58
CA GLY A 558 -5.54 25.64 -21.04
C GLY A 558 -5.78 25.95 -19.56
N GLN A 559 -4.75 25.73 -18.73
CA GLN A 559 -4.62 26.42 -17.46
C GLN A 559 -4.33 27.91 -17.74
N PRO A 560 -4.95 28.86 -17.01
CA PRO A 560 -4.62 30.27 -17.17
C PRO A 560 -3.34 30.62 -16.40
N ALA A 561 -2.40 31.29 -17.08
CA ALA A 561 -1.25 31.96 -16.47
C ALA A 561 -1.67 33.36 -15.94
N PRO A 562 -0.91 33.96 -14.99
CA PRO A 562 -1.40 35.01 -14.09
C PRO A 562 -1.36 36.39 -14.76
N ALA A 563 -2.40 37.20 -14.55
CA ALA A 563 -2.43 38.58 -15.02
C ALA A 563 -2.23 39.57 -13.86
N ASP A 564 -1.28 40.47 -14.10
CA ASP A 564 -0.78 41.53 -13.22
C ASP A 564 -1.85 42.47 -12.69
N ARG A 565 -1.68 42.85 -11.42
CA ARG A 565 -2.38 43.99 -10.80
C ARG A 565 -1.83 45.31 -11.35
N LYS A 566 -2.72 46.12 -11.95
CA LYS A 566 -2.61 47.59 -11.94
C LYS A 566 -3.94 48.21 -11.49
N VAL A 567 -3.79 49.26 -10.68
CA VAL A 567 -4.79 49.97 -9.88
C VAL A 567 -5.31 51.21 -10.64
N ALA A 568 -6.62 51.52 -10.50
CA ALA A 568 -7.25 52.85 -10.33
C ALA A 568 -8.78 52.78 -10.59
N SER A 569 -9.63 52.88 -9.54
CA SER A 569 -10.59 53.99 -9.24
C SER A 569 -11.61 54.28 -10.36
N ASP A 570 -12.93 54.15 -10.17
CA ASP A 570 -13.76 54.98 -9.28
C ASP A 570 -15.24 54.47 -9.18
N GLN A 571 -15.91 54.79 -8.04
CA GLN A 571 -17.38 54.91 -7.79
C GLN A 571 -18.27 53.74 -7.27
N PRO A 572 -19.36 54.04 -6.49
CA PRO A 572 -19.73 53.42 -5.21
C PRO A 572 -20.80 52.30 -5.29
N PRO A 573 -21.09 51.55 -4.19
CA PRO A 573 -21.90 50.35 -4.27
C PRO A 573 -23.41 50.62 -4.11
N PRO A 574 -24.30 49.85 -4.77
CA PRO A 574 -25.72 49.82 -4.44
C PRO A 574 -26.07 48.64 -3.51
N GLU A 575 -27.04 48.89 -2.63
CA GLU A 575 -27.66 47.91 -1.71
C GLU A 575 -28.50 46.84 -2.43
N PRO A 576 -28.78 45.68 -1.77
CA PRO A 576 -29.40 44.53 -2.40
C PRO A 576 -30.94 44.58 -2.31
N VAL A 577 -31.62 44.14 -3.38
CA VAL A 577 -33.08 43.92 -3.38
C VAL A 577 -33.40 42.46 -3.71
N ALA A 578 -34.15 41.85 -2.80
CA ALA A 578 -34.77 40.54 -2.91
C ALA A 578 -36.03 40.56 -3.80
N THR A 579 -36.27 39.47 -4.53
CA THR A 579 -37.45 39.26 -5.37
C THR A 579 -38.63 38.64 -4.59
N ARG A 580 -39.83 39.13 -4.92
CA ARG A 580 -41.16 38.78 -4.41
C ARG A 580 -41.73 37.50 -5.05
N SER A 581 -42.72 36.89 -4.39
CA SER A 581 -43.89 36.34 -5.11
C SER A 581 -45.22 36.42 -4.31
N ALA A 582 -46.18 37.10 -4.95
CA ALA A 582 -47.65 37.03 -4.98
C ALA A 582 -48.50 36.58 -3.76
N LYS A 583 -49.48 37.43 -3.37
CA LYS A 583 -50.93 37.20 -3.63
C LYS A 583 -51.78 38.46 -3.37
N LYS A 584 -52.82 38.61 -4.20
CA LYS A 584 -53.73 39.75 -4.41
C LYS A 584 -54.70 40.01 -3.25
N ALA A 585 -55.09 41.28 -3.12
CA ALA A 585 -56.19 41.78 -2.29
C ALA A 585 -57.54 41.82 -3.04
N GLY A 586 -58.63 41.73 -2.27
CA GLY A 586 -60.00 42.02 -2.68
C GLY A 586 -60.99 42.07 -1.50
N LYS A 587 -61.19 43.28 -0.93
CA LYS A 587 -62.34 43.85 -0.18
C LYS A 587 -63.46 42.92 0.37
N LYS A 588 -63.79 42.98 1.67
CA LYS A 588 -64.85 43.80 2.36
C LYS A 588 -65.32 43.19 3.71
N ALA A 589 -65.65 44.10 4.65
CA ALA A 589 -66.64 44.05 5.73
C ALA A 589 -66.38 43.34 7.10
N ALA A 590 -66.27 44.21 8.12
CA ALA A 590 -66.91 44.23 9.45
C ALA A 590 -66.82 43.03 10.44
N GLY A 591 -66.33 43.32 11.65
CA GLY A 591 -66.53 42.50 12.85
C GLY A 591 -65.64 42.94 14.03
N LYS A 592 -66.26 43.45 15.11
CA LYS A 592 -65.66 43.97 16.36
C LYS A 592 -64.90 42.90 17.17
N ALA A 593 -63.81 43.31 17.87
CA ALA A 593 -63.70 43.37 19.35
C ALA A 593 -62.25 43.28 19.91
N VAL A 594 -61.83 44.37 20.59
CA VAL A 594 -61.22 44.45 21.96
C VAL A 594 -60.12 43.43 22.37
N GLY A 595 -58.95 43.77 22.93
CA GLY A 595 -58.35 45.05 23.37
C GLY A 595 -56.97 44.89 24.06
N LYS A 596 -56.28 46.03 24.19
CA LYS A 596 -55.26 46.51 25.18
C LYS A 596 -54.07 45.61 25.62
N ALA A 597 -52.81 46.01 25.37
CA ALA A 597 -51.90 46.86 26.20
C ALA A 597 -50.87 45.96 26.95
N ALA A 598 -49.62 46.30 27.33
CA ALA A 598 -48.82 47.52 27.54
C ALA A 598 -47.31 47.11 27.55
N LYS A 599 -46.35 47.89 27.00
CA LYS A 599 -45.36 48.82 27.63
C LYS A 599 -44.46 48.32 28.80
N GLY A 600 -43.16 48.68 28.68
CA GLY A 600 -42.17 48.91 29.76
C GLY A 600 -40.92 48.03 29.60
N ALA A 601 -39.72 48.45 29.16
CA ALA A 601 -38.80 49.55 29.49
C ALA A 601 -37.99 49.38 30.81
N VAL A 602 -36.66 49.52 30.69
CA VAL A 602 -35.71 50.27 31.59
C VAL A 602 -34.48 49.52 32.16
N LYS A 603 -33.29 50.00 31.71
CA LYS A 603 -31.96 50.28 32.37
C LYS A 603 -31.10 49.15 32.97
N LYS A 604 -29.87 48.99 32.43
CA LYS A 604 -28.54 49.54 32.83
C LYS A 604 -27.91 48.91 34.09
N ALA A 605 -26.73 48.31 33.93
CA ALA A 605 -25.54 48.62 34.75
C ALA A 605 -24.25 48.11 34.10
N SER A 606 -23.26 49.00 34.06
CA SER A 606 -21.87 48.84 33.64
C SER A 606 -20.96 48.63 34.86
N LYS A 607 -19.81 47.94 34.73
CA LYS A 607 -18.50 48.40 35.24
C LYS A 607 -17.34 47.45 34.84
N LYS A 608 -16.25 48.06 34.36
CA LYS A 608 -14.92 47.48 34.09
C LYS A 608 -14.03 47.52 35.35
N ALA A 609 -13.10 46.55 35.41
CA ALA A 609 -11.69 46.45 35.92
C ALA A 609 -10.99 47.71 36.54
N PRO A 610 -9.77 47.65 37.16
CA PRO A 610 -8.67 46.66 36.99
C PRO A 610 -7.75 46.40 38.25
N GLY A 611 -6.64 45.64 38.08
CA GLY A 611 -5.44 45.81 38.94
C GLY A 611 -4.49 44.62 39.09
N LYS A 612 -3.24 44.78 38.63
CA LYS A 612 -2.04 43.93 38.82
C LYS A 612 -1.48 44.02 40.25
N ALA A 613 -0.80 42.98 40.74
CA ALA A 613 0.52 43.06 41.42
C ALA A 613 1.11 41.66 41.73
N ALA A 614 2.43 41.60 41.72
CA ALA A 614 3.28 40.41 41.85
C ALA A 614 3.49 39.93 43.30
N ARG A 615 3.77 38.63 43.45
CA ARG A 615 4.88 38.07 44.24
C ARG A 615 5.15 36.64 43.79
#